data_AF-A0A9W6FTH4-F1
#
_entry.id   AF-A0A9W6FTH4-F1
#
_cell.length_a   1.000
_cell.length_b   1.000
_cell.length_c   1.000
_cell.angle_alpha   90.00
_cell.angle_beta   90.00
_cell.angle_gamma   90.00
#
_symmetry.space_group_name_H-M   'P 1'
#
loop_
_entity.id
_entity.type
_entity.pdbx_description
1 polymer ?
#
loop_
_entity_poly.entity_id
_entity_poly.type
_entity_poly.pdbx_seq_one_letter_code
_entity_poly.pdbx_strand_id
1 'polypeptide(L)'
;MSVDKKTLDGKLREMYSEIDKHGLDLSLDFDDRKDAWIVKLSKGRHELTTHLEKKDAEDCLDGIECVYLGVQIGQFIKNFEAES
;
A
#
# COMPACT_ATOMS: atom_id res chain seq x y z
N MET A 1 -18.82 -3.80 -0.77
CA MET A 1 -18.50 -5.01 0.02
C MET A 1 -17.68 -4.56 1.23
N SER A 2 -17.43 -5.39 2.25
CA SER A 2 -16.43 -5.01 3.27
C SER A 2 -15.07 -5.52 2.82
N VAL A 3 -14.16 -4.63 2.46
CA VAL A 3 -12.76 -4.98 2.21
C VAL A 3 -12.19 -5.51 3.52
N ASP A 4 -11.69 -6.74 3.54
CA ASP A 4 -11.02 -7.30 4.71
C ASP A 4 -9.53 -6.94 4.66
N LYS A 5 -8.96 -6.56 5.81
CA LYS A 5 -7.55 -6.14 5.95
C LYS A 5 -6.59 -7.18 5.40
N LYS A 6 -6.84 -8.46 5.68
CA LYS A 6 -5.95 -9.56 5.26
C LYS A 6 -6.05 -9.81 3.76
N THR A 7 -7.25 -9.68 3.20
CA THR A 7 -7.45 -9.78 1.74
C THR A 7 -6.75 -8.63 1.03
N LEU A 8 -6.87 -7.40 1.53
CA LEU A 8 -6.20 -6.24 0.94
C LEU A 8 -4.67 -6.34 1.06
N ASP A 9 -4.13 -6.75 2.23
CA ASP A 9 -2.69 -6.96 2.42
C ASP A 9 -2.14 -7.99 1.42
N GLY A 10 -2.80 -9.15 1.31
CA GLY A 10 -2.40 -10.20 0.38
C GLY A 10 -2.42 -9.73 -1.07
N LYS A 11 -3.48 -9.00 -1.46
CA LYS A 11 -3.60 -8.46 -2.82
C LYS A 11 -2.51 -7.44 -3.14
N LEU A 12 -2.23 -6.53 -2.21
CA LEU A 12 -1.17 -5.53 -2.39
C LEU A 12 0.22 -6.18 -2.51
N ARG A 13 0.51 -7.22 -1.73
CA ARG A 13 1.78 -7.98 -1.86
C ARG A 13 1.87 -8.77 -3.17
N GLU A 14 0.76 -9.33 -3.62
CA GLU A 14 0.69 -10.02 -4.92
C GLU A 14 0.93 -9.05 -6.08
N MET A 15 0.28 -7.89 -6.06
CA MET A 15 0.39 -6.86 -7.10
C MET A 15 1.73 -6.14 -7.07
N TYR A 16 2.25 -5.85 -5.89
CA TYR A 16 3.52 -5.13 -5.66
C TYR A 16 4.54 -6.05 -5.00
N SER A 17 5.00 -7.04 -5.77
CA SER A 17 6.06 -7.97 -5.33
C SER A 17 7.33 -7.25 -4.84
N GLU A 18 7.53 -6.00 -5.24
CA GLU A 18 8.60 -5.12 -4.80
C GLU A 18 8.57 -4.86 -3.29
N ILE A 19 7.40 -4.84 -2.65
CA ILE A 19 7.27 -4.70 -1.20
C ILE A 19 8.08 -5.81 -0.52
N ASP A 20 7.84 -7.06 -0.91
CA ASP A 20 8.55 -8.21 -0.34
C ASP A 20 10.00 -8.30 -0.83
N LYS A 21 10.25 -8.04 -2.13
CA LYS A 21 11.60 -8.10 -2.73
C LYS A 21 12.57 -7.12 -2.08
N HIS A 22 12.11 -5.92 -1.76
CA HIS A 22 12.93 -4.90 -1.11
C HIS A 22 12.85 -4.96 0.43
N GLY A 23 12.09 -5.91 1.00
CA GLY A 23 11.94 -6.06 2.45
C GLY A 23 11.26 -4.86 3.12
N LEU A 24 10.22 -4.33 2.47
CA LEU A 24 9.37 -3.28 3.03
C LEU A 24 8.33 -3.88 3.97
N ASP A 25 8.18 -3.28 5.14
CA ASP A 25 7.08 -3.58 6.04
C ASP A 25 5.82 -2.85 5.56
N LEU A 26 4.77 -3.61 5.20
CA LEU A 26 3.46 -3.08 4.87
C LEU A 26 2.53 -3.24 6.09
N SER A 27 1.86 -2.15 6.46
CA SER A 27 0.84 -2.09 7.49
C SER A 27 -0.40 -1.39 6.95
N LEU A 28 -1.56 -1.98 7.23
CA LEU A 28 -2.87 -1.45 6.83
C LEU A 28 -3.69 -1.16 8.08
N ASP A 29 -4.34 -0.02 8.13
CA ASP A 29 -5.33 0.31 9.16
C ASP A 29 -6.56 0.93 8.51
N PHE A 30 -7.75 0.68 9.02
CA PHE A 30 -8.97 1.29 8.48
C PHE A 30 -9.40 2.43 9.40
N ASP A 31 -9.41 3.67 8.90
CA ASP A 31 -9.89 4.82 9.66
C ASP A 31 -11.38 5.02 9.39
N ASP A 32 -12.23 4.49 10.27
CA ASP A 32 -13.69 4.61 10.20
C ASP A 32 -14.17 6.06 10.12
N ARG A 33 -13.38 7.03 10.60
CA ARG A 33 -13.75 8.45 10.56
C ARG A 33 -13.54 9.06 9.18
N LYS A 34 -12.63 8.47 8.40
CA LYS A 34 -12.29 8.89 7.04
C LYS A 34 -12.87 7.97 5.97
N ASP A 35 -13.44 6.83 6.36
CA ASP A 35 -13.90 5.76 5.48
C ASP A 35 -12.80 5.36 4.47
N ALA A 36 -11.56 5.25 4.97
CA ALA A 36 -10.37 5.04 4.15
C ALA A 36 -9.35 4.13 4.85
N TRP A 37 -8.61 3.37 4.04
CA TRP A 37 -7.47 2.59 4.46
C TRP A 37 -6.22 3.45 4.58
N ILE A 38 -5.63 3.50 5.76
CA ILE A 38 -4.29 4.00 5.99
C ILE A 38 -3.30 2.93 5.57
N VAL A 39 -2.56 3.20 4.50
CA VAL A 39 -1.49 2.34 4.01
C VAL A 39 -0.17 2.91 4.49
N LYS A 40 0.55 2.15 5.32
CA LYS A 40 1.87 2.51 5.83
C LYS A 40 2.92 1.52 5.31
N LEU A 41 3.96 2.05 4.69
CA LEU A 41 5.14 1.33 4.26
C LEU A 41 6.35 1.82 5.05
N SER A 42 7.16 0.92 5.57
CA SER A 42 8.37 1.29 6.30
C SER A 42 9.56 0.40 5.94
N LYS A 43 10.75 1.01 5.98
CA LYS A 43 12.04 0.31 5.88
C LYS A 43 13.09 1.06 6.68
N GLY A 44 13.45 0.50 7.83
CA GLY A 44 14.37 1.14 8.77
C GLY A 44 13.82 2.47 9.28
N ARG A 45 14.44 3.60 8.86
CA ARG A 45 14.03 4.96 9.25
C ARG A 45 13.09 5.64 8.24
N HIS A 46 12.90 5.04 7.06
CA HIS A 46 12.02 5.59 6.04
C HIS A 46 10.62 5.07 6.23
N GLU A 47 9.65 5.98 6.22
CA GLU A 47 8.24 5.66 6.29
C GLU A 47 7.48 6.45 5.23
N LEU A 48 6.53 5.78 4.58
CA LEU A 48 5.52 6.39 3.73
C LEU A 48 4.16 6.04 4.33
N THR A 49 3.34 7.05 4.60
CA THR A 49 1.94 6.86 5.00
C THR A 49 1.06 7.53 3.98
N THR A 50 0.09 6.81 3.44
CA THR A 50 -0.85 7.29 2.44
C THR A 50 -2.27 6.81 2.77
N HIS A 51 -3.26 7.47 2.19
CA HIS A 51 -4.66 7.11 2.33
C HIS A 51 -5.12 6.46 1.02
N LEU A 52 -5.77 5.31 1.14
CA LEU A 52 -6.45 4.61 0.08
C LEU A 52 -7.93 4.66 0.39
N GLU A 53 -8.71 5.37 -0.42
CA GLU A 53 -10.15 5.45 -0.19
C GLU A 53 -10.76 4.04 -0.30
N LYS A 54 -11.86 3.80 0.41
CA LYS A 54 -12.50 2.48 0.41
C LYS A 54 -12.88 2.02 -1.00
N LYS A 55 -13.32 2.94 -1.86
CA LYS A 55 -13.66 2.64 -3.24
C LYS A 55 -12.42 2.21 -4.03
N ASP A 56 -11.33 2.95 -3.91
CA ASP A 56 -10.05 2.58 -4.53
C ASP A 56 -9.54 1.21 -4.02
N ALA A 57 -9.77 0.91 -2.74
CA ALA A 57 -9.44 -0.40 -2.17
C ALA A 57 -10.31 -1.53 -2.78
N GLU A 58 -11.60 -1.29 -3.02
CA GLU A 58 -12.47 -2.22 -3.75
C GLU A 58 -12.00 -2.40 -5.20
N ASP A 59 -11.69 -1.31 -5.90
CA ASP A 59 -11.20 -1.35 -7.28
C ASP A 59 -9.80 -2.00 -7.40
N CYS A 60 -8.96 -1.88 -6.35
CA CYS A 60 -7.69 -2.62 -6.22
C CYS A 60 -7.91 -4.13 -6.11
N LEU A 61 -8.94 -4.58 -5.38
CA LEU A 61 -9.26 -6.00 -5.27
C LEU A 61 -9.68 -6.59 -6.62
N ASP A 62 -10.42 -5.80 -7.41
CA ASP A 62 -10.84 -6.16 -8.76
C ASP A 62 -9.71 -6.04 -9.81
N GLY A 63 -8.54 -5.52 -9.40
CA GLY A 63 -7.33 -5.42 -10.22
C GLY A 63 -7.34 -4.25 -11.21
N ILE A 64 -8.16 -3.22 -10.97
CA ILE A 64 -8.45 -2.15 -11.94
C ILE A 64 -7.65 -0.87 -11.66
N GLU A 65 -7.72 -0.30 -10.44
CA GLU A 65 -7.23 1.08 -10.18
C GLU A 65 -6.15 1.21 -9.09
N CYS A 66 -5.31 0.19 -8.89
CA CYS A 66 -4.22 0.33 -7.93
C CYS A 66 -3.06 1.23 -8.43
N VAL A 67 -3.15 1.78 -9.65
CA VAL A 67 -2.07 2.54 -10.33
C VAL A 67 -1.51 3.68 -9.47
N TYR A 68 -2.36 4.43 -8.76
CA TYR A 68 -1.90 5.56 -7.94
C TYR A 68 -1.02 5.12 -6.76
N LEU A 69 -1.42 4.05 -6.07
CA LEU A 69 -0.64 3.48 -4.96
C LEU A 69 0.68 2.87 -5.47
N GLY A 70 0.65 2.20 -6.62
CA GLY A 70 1.85 1.64 -7.25
C GLY A 70 2.91 2.69 -7.59
N VAL A 71 2.49 3.88 -8.08
CA VAL A 71 3.41 4.99 -8.34
C VAL A 71 4.06 5.48 -7.04
N GLN A 72 3.28 5.62 -5.96
CA GLN A 72 3.82 6.04 -4.66
C GLN A 72 4.80 5.01 -4.08
N ILE A 73 4.49 3.71 -4.18
CA ILE A 73 5.39 2.62 -3.79
C ILE A 73 6.69 2.69 -4.59
N GLY A 74 6.60 2.81 -5.92
CA GLY A 74 7.77 2.88 -6.79
C GLY A 74 8.64 4.11 -6.53
N GLN A 75 8.02 5.27 -6.24
CA GLN A 75 8.74 6.48 -5.85
C GLN A 75 9.43 6.33 -4.49
N PHE A 76 8.74 5.76 -3.50
CA PHE A 76 9.34 5.45 -2.20
C PHE A 76 10.55 4.53 -2.36
N ILE A 77 10.43 3.51 -3.22
CA ILE A 77 11.52 2.58 -3.50
C ILE A 77 12.74 3.31 -4.06
N LYS A 78 12.53 4.08 -5.13
CA LYS A 78 13.61 4.85 -5.76
C LYS A 78 14.27 5.85 -4.80
N ASN A 79 13.47 6.50 -3.95
CA ASN A 79 14.00 7.49 -3.02
C ASN A 79 14.86 6.83 -1.93
N PHE A 80 14.49 5.66 -1.39
CA PHE A 80 15.35 5.00 -0.40
C PHE A 80 16.60 4.38 -1.03
N GLU A 81 16.49 3.83 -2.24
CA GLU A 81 17.65 3.26 -2.94
C GLU A 81 18.70 4.32 -3.30
N ALA A 82 18.26 5.55 -3.59
CA ALA A 82 19.15 6.68 -3.83
C ALA A 82 19.91 7.16 -2.58
N GLU A 83 19.44 6.83 -1.37
CA GLU A 83 20.10 7.15 -0.09
C GLU A 83 20.99 6.01 0.45
N SER A 84 21.05 4.86 -0.26
CA SER A 84 21.77 3.64 0.16
C SER A 84 23.23 3.59 -0.31
#